data_AF-A0A1N7HSJ8-F1
#
_entry.id   AF-A0A1N7HSJ8-F1
#
_cell.length_a   1.000
_cell.length_b   1.000
_cell.length_c   1.000
_cell.angle_alpha   90.00
_cell.angle_beta   90.00
_cell.angle_gamma   90.00
#
_symmetry.space_group_name_H-M   'P 1'
#
loop_
_entity.id
_entity.type
_entity.pdbx_description
1 polymer ?
#
loop_
_entity_poly.entity_id
_entity_poly.type
_entity_poly.pdbx_seq_one_letter_code
_entity_poly.pdbx_strand_id
1 'polypeptide(L)'
;MNDKNNEQQKKGGRHPKVDPAKIRYTISLNEAEHSRFLELFDQSGMKVKAHFITACIFDKPIKIIKIDKGSLDFYMRLTSFHSQFRNAGVNYNQIVKILYTHFSEKKAASFLYKLEKQTVEMIEIFKNVIKITEEFHQKNLQNNKVE
;
A
#
# COMPACT_ATOMS: atom_id res chain seq x y z
N MET A 1 -29.85 -32.69 -63.36
CA MET A 1 -30.89 -33.41 -62.61
C MET A 1 -30.24 -33.86 -61.29
N ASN A 2 -30.38 -33.23 -60.13
CA ASN A 2 -31.43 -32.36 -59.62
C ASN A 2 -30.87 -31.23 -58.75
N ASP A 3 -31.32 -30.02 -59.03
CA ASP A 3 -31.43 -28.92 -58.08
C ASP A 3 -32.28 -29.32 -56.87
N LYS A 4 -31.85 -28.91 -55.67
CA LYS A 4 -32.77 -28.38 -54.64
C LYS A 4 -32.08 -27.30 -53.82
N ASN A 5 -32.40 -26.07 -54.21
CA ASN A 5 -32.42 -24.88 -53.36
C ASN A 5 -32.86 -25.22 -51.93
N ASN A 6 -32.00 -24.91 -50.96
CA ASN A 6 -32.48 -24.57 -49.62
C ASN A 6 -32.15 -23.10 -49.41
N GLU A 7 -33.17 -22.30 -49.68
CA GLU A 7 -33.20 -20.86 -49.46
C GLU A 7 -32.62 -20.54 -48.08
N GLN A 8 -31.52 -19.80 -48.07
CA GLN A 8 -30.97 -19.24 -46.84
C GLN A 8 -32.02 -18.28 -46.27
N GLN A 9 -32.81 -18.77 -45.31
CA GLN A 9 -33.68 -17.92 -44.52
C GLN A 9 -32.83 -16.76 -43.99
N LYS A 10 -33.15 -15.54 -44.44
CA LYS A 10 -32.56 -14.33 -43.90
C LYS A 10 -32.82 -14.35 -42.40
N LYS A 11 -31.81 -14.68 -41.60
CA LYS A 11 -31.87 -14.63 -40.14
C LYS A 11 -32.01 -13.16 -39.77
N GLY A 12 -33.25 -12.67 -39.76
CA GLY A 12 -33.59 -11.37 -39.22
C GLY A 12 -33.21 -11.35 -37.74
N GLY A 13 -32.42 -10.36 -37.33
CA GLY A 13 -31.97 -10.22 -35.96
C GLY A 13 -30.54 -9.70 -35.87
N ARG A 14 -30.16 -9.31 -34.66
CA ARG A 14 -28.79 -8.92 -34.36
C ARG A 14 -27.88 -10.14 -34.49
N HIS A 15 -26.76 -10.01 -35.20
CA HIS A 15 -25.74 -11.05 -35.24
C HIS A 15 -25.30 -11.43 -33.82
N PRO A 16 -25.24 -12.74 -33.49
CA PRO A 16 -24.74 -13.20 -32.19
C PRO A 16 -23.35 -12.62 -31.91
N LYS A 17 -23.11 -12.22 -30.66
CA LYS A 17 -21.77 -11.83 -30.22
C LYS A 17 -20.86 -13.05 -30.21
N VAL A 18 -19.59 -12.85 -30.56
CA VAL A 18 -18.56 -13.90 -30.54
C VAL A 18 -18.41 -14.50 -29.13
N ASP A 19 -18.45 -13.66 -28.11
CA ASP A 19 -18.45 -14.09 -26.71
C ASP A 19 -19.60 -13.42 -25.91
N PRO A 20 -20.72 -14.12 -25.68
CA PRO A 20 -21.83 -13.59 -24.89
C PRO A 20 -21.60 -13.81 -23.38
N ALA A 21 -21.95 -12.80 -22.57
CA ALA A 21 -21.93 -12.91 -21.11
C ALA A 21 -23.01 -13.91 -20.61
N LYS A 22 -22.60 -15.16 -20.37
CA LYS A 22 -23.49 -16.26 -19.94
C LYS A 22 -23.57 -16.41 -18.42
N ILE A 23 -22.55 -15.98 -17.69
CA ILE A 23 -22.44 -16.16 -16.23
C ILE A 23 -23.08 -14.95 -15.54
N ARG A 24 -24.00 -15.21 -14.60
CA ARG A 24 -24.68 -14.18 -13.81
C ARG A 24 -24.64 -14.53 -12.34
N TYR A 25 -24.32 -13.53 -11.52
CA TYR A 25 -24.45 -13.59 -10.07
C TYR A 25 -25.53 -12.60 -9.63
N THR A 26 -26.43 -13.05 -8.75
CA THR A 26 -27.44 -12.18 -8.12
C THR A 26 -26.88 -11.68 -6.79
N ILE A 27 -27.04 -10.39 -6.52
CA ILE A 27 -26.68 -9.77 -5.24
C ILE A 27 -27.96 -9.35 -4.51
N SER A 28 -27.98 -9.53 -3.20
CA SER A 28 -29.03 -9.04 -2.31
C SER A 28 -28.47 -7.89 -1.48
N LEU A 29 -29.17 -6.77 -1.41
CA LEU A 29 -28.79 -5.60 -0.62
C LEU A 29 -29.81 -5.40 0.49
N ASN A 30 -29.36 -5.02 1.68
CA ASN A 30 -30.25 -4.45 2.69
C ASN A 30 -30.57 -2.98 2.36
N GLU A 31 -31.48 -2.37 3.12
CA GLU A 31 -31.97 -1.02 2.83
C GLU A 31 -30.89 0.07 2.92
N ALA A 32 -29.98 -0.04 3.90
CA ALA A 32 -28.86 0.89 4.04
C ALA A 32 -27.86 0.77 2.88
N GLU A 33 -27.54 -0.45 2.47
CA GLU A 33 -26.67 -0.75 1.33
C GLU A 33 -27.30 -0.28 0.01
N HIS A 34 -28.61 -0.42 -0.13
CA HIS A 34 -29.34 0.03 -1.31
C HIS A 34 -29.30 1.55 -1.47
N SER A 35 -29.54 2.29 -0.39
CA SER A 35 -29.46 3.76 -0.40
C SER A 35 -28.08 4.25 -0.80
N ARG A 36 -27.03 3.66 -0.19
CA ARG A 36 -25.64 3.98 -0.54
C ARG A 36 -25.30 3.63 -1.99
N PHE A 37 -25.84 2.51 -2.50
CA PHE A 37 -25.66 2.13 -3.90
C PHE A 37 -26.27 3.16 -4.85
N LEU A 38 -27.48 3.66 -4.57
CA LEU A 38 -28.14 4.67 -5.40
C LEU A 38 -27.36 5.99 -5.45
N GLU A 39 -26.87 6.46 -4.30
CA GLU A 39 -26.03 7.68 -4.24
C GLU A 39 -24.79 7.55 -5.14
N LEU A 40 -24.08 6.42 -5.05
CA LEU A 40 -22.89 6.17 -5.86
C LEU A 40 -23.23 5.99 -7.36
N PHE A 41 -24.38 5.41 -7.66
CA PHE A 41 -24.86 5.23 -9.03
C PHE A 41 -25.19 6.58 -9.66
N ASP A 42 -25.91 7.46 -8.97
CA ASP A 42 -26.26 8.79 -9.46
C ASP A 42 -25.02 9.66 -9.68
N GLN A 43 -24.05 9.61 -8.75
CA GLN A 43 -22.75 10.29 -8.91
C GLN A 43 -21.97 9.80 -10.13
N SER A 44 -22.13 8.53 -10.52
CA SER A 44 -21.40 7.94 -11.65
C SER A 44 -21.89 8.43 -13.02
N GLY A 45 -23.10 9.00 -13.11
CA GLY A 45 -23.71 9.43 -14.36
C GLY A 45 -24.06 8.30 -15.34
N MET A 46 -23.92 7.03 -14.93
CA MET A 46 -24.25 5.88 -15.78
C MET A 46 -25.76 5.67 -15.88
N LYS A 47 -26.20 5.16 -17.05
CA LYS A 47 -27.63 4.90 -17.31
C LYS A 47 -28.11 3.54 -16.82
N VAL A 48 -27.20 2.59 -16.59
CA VAL A 48 -27.52 1.18 -16.31
C VAL A 48 -26.79 0.71 -15.05
N LYS A 49 -27.56 0.33 -14.02
CA LYS A 49 -27.06 -0.16 -12.72
C LYS A 49 -26.11 -1.35 -12.87
N ALA A 50 -26.40 -2.29 -13.76
CA ALA A 50 -25.54 -3.45 -14.00
C ALA A 50 -24.15 -3.06 -14.54
N HIS A 51 -24.09 -2.09 -15.47
CA HIS A 51 -22.80 -1.60 -15.98
C HIS A 51 -22.00 -0.88 -14.89
N PHE A 52 -22.68 -0.13 -14.01
CA PHE A 52 -22.04 0.49 -12.85
C PHE A 52 -21.44 -0.54 -11.90
N ILE A 53 -22.16 -1.65 -11.64
CA ILE A 53 -21.65 -2.75 -10.81
C ILE A 53 -20.44 -3.41 -11.49
N THR A 54 -20.52 -3.72 -12.79
CA THR A 54 -19.41 -4.31 -13.54
C THR A 54 -18.19 -3.40 -13.54
N ALA A 55 -18.36 -2.10 -13.79
CA ALA A 55 -17.29 -1.11 -13.70
C ALA A 55 -16.72 -1.01 -12.28
N CYS A 56 -17.56 -1.04 -11.24
CA CYS A 56 -17.06 -1.06 -9.86
C CYS A 56 -16.26 -2.32 -9.50
N ILE A 57 -16.54 -3.46 -10.13
CA ILE A 57 -15.82 -4.71 -9.89
C ILE A 57 -14.51 -4.77 -10.68
N PHE A 58 -14.51 -4.29 -11.92
CA PHE A 58 -13.40 -4.47 -12.86
C PHE A 58 -12.59 -3.19 -13.13
N ASP A 59 -13.21 -2.01 -13.11
CA ASP A 59 -12.52 -0.72 -13.32
C ASP A 59 -11.99 -0.10 -12.01
N LYS A 60 -12.55 -0.47 -10.85
CA LYS A 60 -11.82 -0.28 -9.59
C LYS A 60 -10.89 -1.47 -9.45
N PRO A 61 -9.56 -1.28 -9.44
CA PRO A 61 -8.66 -2.35 -9.07
C PRO A 61 -9.00 -2.71 -7.62
N ILE A 62 -9.73 -3.81 -7.41
CA ILE A 62 -9.73 -4.48 -6.12
C ILE A 62 -8.31 -5.02 -6.01
N LYS A 63 -7.40 -4.16 -5.54
CA LYS A 63 -6.06 -4.57 -5.18
C LYS A 63 -6.26 -5.46 -3.98
N ILE A 64 -6.35 -6.77 -4.21
CA ILE A 64 -6.24 -7.79 -3.17
C ILE A 64 -4.78 -7.72 -2.73
N ILE A 65 -4.45 -6.70 -1.94
CA ILE A 65 -3.17 -6.64 -1.26
C ILE A 65 -3.30 -7.69 -0.16
N LYS A 66 -2.67 -8.85 -0.34
CA LYS A 66 -2.31 -9.69 0.79
C LYS A 66 -1.33 -8.87 1.63
N ILE A 67 -1.86 -8.02 2.51
CA ILE A 67 -1.04 -7.21 3.41
C ILE A 67 -0.53 -8.17 4.48
N ASP A 68 0.73 -8.55 4.37
CA ASP A 68 1.41 -9.11 5.53
C ASP A 68 1.50 -8.00 6.60
N LYS A 69 0.63 -8.11 7.61
CA LYS A 69 0.54 -7.14 8.71
C LYS A 69 1.88 -7.02 9.44
N GLY A 70 2.66 -8.10 9.50
CA GLY A 70 3.99 -8.11 10.14
C GLY A 70 4.97 -7.21 9.39
N SER A 71 5.04 -7.33 8.07
CA SER A 71 5.89 -6.49 7.24
C SER A 71 5.52 -5.02 7.31
N LEU A 72 4.23 -4.70 7.26
CA LEU A 72 3.78 -3.31 7.36
C LEU A 72 4.14 -2.68 8.71
N ASP A 73 3.91 -3.39 9.83
CA ASP A 73 4.27 -2.90 11.16
C ASP A 73 5.78 -2.68 11.31
N PHE A 74 6.59 -3.59 10.75
CA PHE A 74 8.05 -3.43 10.73
C PHE A 74 8.49 -2.15 10.01
N TYR A 75 7.99 -1.90 8.80
CA TYR A 75 8.32 -0.69 8.05
C TYR A 75 7.84 0.59 8.75
N MET A 76 6.66 0.57 9.38
CA MET A 76 6.18 1.72 10.16
C MET A 76 7.11 2.00 11.35
N ARG A 77 7.52 0.97 12.10
CA ARG A 77 8.45 1.12 13.23
C ARG A 77 9.81 1.63 12.78
N LEU A 78 10.34 1.11 11.68
CA LEU A 78 11.62 1.56 11.11
C LEU A 78 11.56 3.04 10.68
N THR A 79 10.44 3.46 10.08
CA THR A 79 10.21 4.85 9.68
C THR A 79 10.14 5.78 10.90
N SER A 80 9.42 5.36 11.95
CA SER A 80 9.35 6.10 13.22
C SER A 80 10.73 6.23 13.88
N PHE A 81 11.50 5.14 13.92
CA PHE A 81 12.87 5.14 14.43
C PHE A 81 13.78 6.12 13.68
N HIS A 82 13.70 6.15 12.34
CA HIS A 82 14.47 7.11 11.53
C HIS A 82 14.13 8.57 11.87
N SER A 83 12.86 8.88 12.12
CA SER A 83 12.44 10.22 12.57
C SER A 83 13.07 10.60 13.93
N GLN A 84 13.06 9.66 14.89
CA GLN A 84 13.67 9.87 16.21
C GLN A 84 15.19 10.10 16.09
N PHE A 85 15.87 9.31 15.24
CA PHE A 85 17.30 9.46 14.98
C PHE A 85 17.63 10.83 14.37
N ARG A 86 16.85 11.28 13.39
CA ARG A 86 17.01 12.62 12.80
C ARG A 86 16.87 13.72 13.85
N ASN A 87 15.88 13.61 14.74
CA ASN A 87 15.67 14.58 15.83
C ASN A 87 16.85 14.59 16.80
N ALA A 88 17.40 13.41 17.14
CA ALA A 88 18.61 13.33 17.95
C ALA A 88 19.81 14.04 17.28
N GLY A 89 19.97 13.91 15.96
CA GLY A 89 21.01 14.62 15.20
C GLY A 89 20.84 16.15 15.20
N VAL A 90 19.60 16.65 15.10
CA VAL A 90 19.31 18.09 15.21
C VAL A 90 19.67 18.59 16.61
N ASN A 91 19.25 17.86 17.65
CA ASN A 91 19.54 18.21 19.05
C ASN A 91 21.06 18.18 19.34
N TYR A 92 21.79 17.21 18.78
CA TYR A 92 23.24 17.12 18.88
C TYR A 92 23.89 18.41 18.36
N ASN A 93 23.53 18.84 17.14
CA ASN A 93 24.08 20.06 16.53
C ASN A 93 23.76 21.31 17.37
N GLN A 94 22.55 21.39 17.92
CA GLN A 94 22.14 22.50 18.79
C GLN A 94 22.97 22.54 20.08
N ILE A 95 23.15 21.40 20.74
CA ILE A 95 23.93 21.30 21.99
C ILE A 95 25.38 21.73 21.74
N VAL A 96 26.01 21.22 20.68
CA VAL A 96 27.40 21.59 20.34
C VAL A 96 27.54 23.09 20.11
N LYS A 97 26.61 23.71 19.38
CA LYS A 97 26.59 25.18 19.19
C LYS A 97 26.45 25.94 20.50
N ILE A 98 25.54 25.52 21.38
CA ILE A 98 25.34 26.15 22.70
C ILE A 98 26.59 26.01 23.57
N LEU A 99 27.21 24.83 23.59
CA LEU A 99 28.43 24.56 24.36
C LEU A 99 29.57 25.48 23.93
N TYR A 100 29.75 25.66 22.61
CA TYR A 100 30.80 26.54 22.08
C TYR A 100 30.53 28.04 22.34
N THR A 101 29.25 28.44 22.39
CA THR A 101 28.88 29.87 22.48
C THR A 101 28.82 30.38 23.93
N HIS A 102 28.38 29.53 24.88
CA HIS A 102 28.01 29.98 26.23
C HIS A 102 28.87 29.41 27.37
N PHE A 103 29.70 28.39 27.12
CA PHE A 103 30.49 27.74 28.17
C PHE A 103 32.00 27.93 27.95
N SER A 104 32.74 28.03 29.06
CA SER A 104 34.21 27.94 29.04
C SER A 104 34.67 26.59 28.49
N GLU A 105 35.80 26.54 27.78
CA GLU A 105 36.36 25.34 27.15
C GLU A 105 36.38 24.11 28.08
N LYS A 106 36.82 24.28 29.33
CA LYS A 106 36.89 23.20 30.32
C LYS A 106 35.52 22.56 30.62
N LYS A 107 34.47 23.38 30.70
CA LYS A 107 33.09 22.91 30.91
C LYS A 107 32.53 22.28 29.63
N ALA A 108 32.73 22.92 28.48
CA ALA A 108 32.31 22.39 27.19
C ALA A 108 32.91 20.99 26.93
N ALA A 109 34.21 20.82 27.17
CA ALA A 109 34.90 19.53 27.05
C ALA A 109 34.27 18.43 27.92
N SER A 110 33.94 18.75 29.18
CA SER A 110 33.28 17.79 30.08
C SER A 110 31.88 17.34 29.61
N PHE A 111 31.11 18.24 28.97
CA PHE A 111 29.81 17.90 28.39
C PHE A 111 29.96 17.13 27.09
N LEU A 112 30.94 17.47 26.25
CA LEU A 112 31.25 16.74 25.02
C LEU A 112 31.64 15.29 25.31
N TYR A 113 32.42 15.03 26.36
CA TYR A 113 32.77 13.67 26.76
C TYR A 113 31.53 12.82 27.14
N LYS A 114 30.53 13.44 27.79
CA LYS A 114 29.26 12.77 28.08
C LYS A 114 28.46 12.49 26.81
N LEU A 115 28.45 13.46 25.89
CA LEU A 115 27.75 13.35 24.61
C LEU A 115 28.38 12.26 23.72
N GLU A 116 29.70 12.15 23.72
CA GLU A 116 30.44 11.08 23.04
C GLU A 116 30.00 9.71 23.55
N LYS A 117 29.95 9.52 24.87
CA LYS A 117 29.49 8.25 25.46
C LYS A 117 28.08 7.86 25.01
N GLN A 118 27.15 8.81 25.02
CA GLN A 118 25.79 8.57 24.51
C GLN A 118 25.75 8.26 23.01
N THR A 119 26.65 8.87 22.24
CA THR A 119 26.77 8.63 20.80
C THR A 119 27.26 7.21 20.52
N VAL A 120 28.17 6.67 21.35
CA VAL A 120 28.63 5.27 21.27
C VAL A 120 27.46 4.30 21.52
N GLU A 121 26.65 4.54 22.55
CA GLU A 121 25.45 3.72 22.82
C GLU A 121 24.45 3.77 21.65
N MET A 122 24.26 4.95 21.05
CA MET A 122 23.40 5.11 19.87
C MET A 122 23.91 4.32 18.65
N ILE A 123 25.23 4.28 18.43
CA ILE A 123 25.85 3.49 17.35
C ILE A 123 25.56 2.00 17.53
N GLU A 124 25.58 1.50 18.77
CA GLU A 124 25.27 0.10 19.07
C GLU A 124 23.81 -0.25 18.74
N ILE A 125 22.87 0.62 19.11
CA ILE A 125 21.46 0.49 18.72
C ILE A 125 21.32 0.46 17.20
N PHE A 126 22.03 1.34 16.48
CA PHE A 126 21.97 1.40 15.03
C PHE A 126 22.48 0.12 14.36
N LYS A 127 23.57 -0.46 14.86
CA LYS A 127 24.08 -1.77 14.40
C LYS A 127 23.03 -2.88 14.59
N ASN A 128 22.35 -2.89 15.73
CA ASN A 128 21.28 -3.85 15.99
C ASN A 128 20.09 -3.67 15.03
N VAL A 129 19.70 -2.43 14.74
CA VAL A 129 18.62 -2.13 13.77
C VAL A 129 19.00 -2.59 12.36
N ILE A 130 20.24 -2.35 11.91
CA ILE A 130 20.74 -2.85 10.62
C ILE A 130 20.63 -4.37 10.57
N LYS A 131 21.15 -5.07 11.58
CA LYS A 131 21.11 -6.53 11.65
C LYS A 131 19.68 -7.08 11.55
N ILE A 132 18.75 -6.54 12.35
CA ILE A 132 17.33 -6.94 12.32
C ILE A 132 16.72 -6.67 10.93
N THR A 133 17.09 -5.56 10.30
CA THR A 133 16.59 -5.21 8.96
C THR A 133 17.11 -6.17 7.89
N GLU A 134 18.37 -6.58 7.97
CA GLU A 134 18.96 -7.59 7.07
C GLU A 134 18.30 -8.97 7.25
N GLU A 135 18.13 -9.43 8.50
CA GLU A 135 17.45 -10.68 8.82
C GLU A 135 16.01 -10.68 8.29
N PHE A 136 15.28 -9.58 8.49
CA PHE A 136 13.93 -9.40 7.97
C PHE A 136 13.91 -9.43 6.44
N HIS A 137 14.83 -8.74 5.77
CA HIS A 137 14.92 -8.73 4.32
C HIS A 137 15.21 -10.13 3.75
N GLN A 138 16.16 -10.87 4.34
CA GLN A 138 16.48 -12.24 3.93
C GLN A 138 15.27 -13.18 4.06
N LYS A 139 14.54 -13.11 5.18
CA LYS A 139 13.33 -13.92 5.41
C LYS A 139 12.24 -13.63 4.37
N ASN A 140 12.06 -12.36 4.01
CA ASN A 140 11.08 -11.98 2.98
C ASN A 140 11.50 -12.38 1.56
N LEU A 141 12.80 -12.36 1.22
CA LEU A 141 13.27 -12.88 -0.07
C LEU A 141 13.10 -14.40 -0.19
N GLN A 142 13.27 -15.15 0.89
CA GLN A 142 13.07 -16.60 0.88
C GLN A 142 11.59 -16.96 0.67
N ASN A 143 10.68 -16.25 1.33
CA ASN A 143 9.23 -16.49 1.18
C ASN A 143 8.72 -16.21 -0.25
N ASN A 144 9.27 -15.21 -0.95
CA ASN A 144 8.89 -14.89 -2.33
C ASN A 144 9.46 -15.83 -3.40
N LYS A 145 10.38 -16.75 -3.06
CA LYS A 145 10.94 -17.75 -3.99
C LYS A 145 10.21 -19.10 -3.96
N VAL A 146 9.28 -19.28 -3.02
CA VAL A 146 8.56 -20.54 -2.77
C VAL A 146 7.11 -20.48 -3.29
N GLU A 147 6.64 -19.33 -3.76
CA GLU A 147 5.44 -19.18 -4.60
C GLU A 147 5.82 -19.15 -6.09
#